data_AF-A0A8X7C5J2-F1
#
_entry.id   AF-A0A8X7C5J2-F1
#
_cell.length_a   1.000
_cell.length_b   1.000
_cell.length_c   1.000
_cell.angle_alpha   90.00
_cell.angle_beta   90.00
_cell.angle_gamma   90.00
#
_symmetry.space_group_name_H-M   'P 1'
#
loop_
_entity.id
_entity.type
_entity.pdbx_description
1 polymer ?
#
loop_
_entity_poly.entity_id
_entity_poly.type
_entity_poly.pdbx_seq_one_letter_code
_entity_poly.pdbx_strand_id
1 'polypeptide(L)'
;MAYLAKGNKPDLLSVCEEMGVEVDQTSKVVDIKKLILNSQFYVEEEVKIILDRVIRDRKEQERNTQKEREERSKQEGKEMEERMAQEARQHELELRKLELSQQNQPLSDESGRRVEIGT
;
A
#
# COMPACT_ATOMS: atom_id res chain seq x y z
N MET A 1 11.05 -37.86 -7.46
CA MET A 1 9.63 -37.49 -7.31
C MET A 1 9.43 -36.02 -7.61
N ALA A 2 8.54 -35.66 -8.53
CA ALA A 2 8.46 -34.31 -9.10
C ALA A 2 7.56 -33.34 -8.30
N TYR A 3 6.64 -33.82 -7.46
CA TYR A 3 5.62 -32.94 -6.85
C TYR A 3 6.19 -32.00 -5.77
N LEU A 4 7.20 -32.41 -5.01
CA LEU A 4 7.93 -31.55 -4.06
C LEU A 4 8.70 -30.41 -4.76
N ALA A 5 8.84 -30.43 -6.09
CA ALA A 5 9.39 -29.31 -6.84
C ALA A 5 8.41 -28.13 -6.98
N LYS A 6 7.12 -28.33 -6.67
CA LYS A 6 6.11 -27.25 -6.66
C LYS A 6 6.31 -26.25 -5.51
N GLY A 7 6.85 -26.72 -4.38
CA GLY A 7 7.09 -25.91 -3.19
C GLY A 7 8.49 -25.30 -3.16
N ASN A 8 8.57 -24.07 -2.65
CA ASN A 8 9.83 -23.41 -2.33
C ASN A 8 10.37 -23.91 -0.98
N LYS A 9 11.59 -23.50 -0.61
CA LYS A 9 12.19 -23.83 0.69
C LYS A 9 11.24 -23.61 1.89
N PRO A 10 10.60 -22.44 2.08
CA PRO A 10 9.67 -22.23 3.20
C PRO A 10 8.48 -23.19 3.14
N ASP A 11 7.91 -23.43 1.96
CA ASP A 11 6.78 -24.34 1.80
C ASP A 11 7.16 -25.76 2.25
N LEU A 12 8.38 -26.22 1.90
CA LEU A 12 8.89 -27.53 2.28
C LEU A 12 9.25 -27.64 3.77
N LEU A 13 9.70 -26.55 4.41
CA LEU A 13 9.93 -26.51 5.85
C LEU A 13 8.59 -26.67 6.60
N SER A 14 7.54 -25.96 6.18
CA SER A 14 6.21 -26.11 6.78
C SER A 14 5.64 -27.51 6.60
N VAL A 15 5.89 -28.15 5.46
CA VAL A 15 5.54 -29.58 5.26
C VAL A 15 6.27 -30.46 6.29
N CYS A 16 7.57 -30.24 6.53
CA CYS A 16 8.31 -30.98 7.56
C CYS A 16 7.74 -30.75 8.97
N GLU A 17 7.41 -29.51 9.31
CA GLU A 17 6.80 -29.16 10.60
C GLU A 17 5.46 -29.89 10.80
N GLU A 18 4.61 -29.91 9.79
CA GLU A 18 3.32 -30.62 9.83
C GLU A 18 3.46 -32.15 9.90
N MET A 19 4.50 -32.70 9.27
CA MET A 19 4.84 -34.11 9.36
C MET A 19 5.53 -34.49 10.69
N GLY A 20 5.83 -33.52 11.56
CA GLY A 20 6.61 -33.75 12.78
C GLY A 20 8.07 -34.13 12.52
N VAL A 21 8.61 -33.75 11.36
CA VAL A 21 10.00 -33.97 10.97
C VAL A 21 10.82 -32.74 11.34
N GLU A 22 11.70 -32.88 12.33
CA GLU A 22 12.64 -31.81 12.68
C GLU A 22 13.62 -31.56 11.52
N VAL A 23 13.69 -30.30 11.09
CA VAL A 23 14.55 -29.88 10.00
C VAL A 23 15.18 -28.54 10.33
N ASP A 24 16.49 -28.45 10.16
CA ASP A 24 17.22 -27.21 10.39
C ASP A 24 16.92 -26.20 9.27
N GLN A 25 16.67 -24.93 9.62
CA GLN A 25 16.32 -23.88 8.66
C GLN A 25 17.46 -23.56 7.67
N THR A 26 18.71 -23.90 7.98
CA THR A 26 19.86 -23.73 7.08
C THR A 26 19.99 -24.87 6.06
N SER A 27 19.26 -25.98 6.25
CA SER A 27 19.26 -27.14 5.36
C SER A 27 18.99 -26.76 3.91
N LYS A 28 19.64 -27.46 2.98
CA LYS A 28 19.40 -27.25 1.55
C LYS A 28 18.07 -27.87 1.14
N VAL A 29 17.42 -27.28 0.13
CA VAL A 29 16.15 -27.80 -0.44
C VAL A 29 16.24 -29.28 -0.80
N VAL A 30 17.39 -29.72 -1.33
CA VAL A 30 17.62 -31.13 -1.69
C VAL A 30 17.63 -32.05 -0.47
N ASP A 31 18.15 -31.58 0.66
CA ASP A 31 18.24 -32.37 1.89
C ASP A 31 16.89 -32.39 2.60
N ILE A 32 16.16 -31.28 2.61
CA ILE A 32 14.78 -31.20 3.10
C ILE A 32 13.88 -32.19 2.33
N LYS A 33 13.97 -32.21 0.99
CA LYS A 33 13.22 -33.17 0.16
C LYS A 33 13.56 -34.61 0.51
N LYS A 34 14.83 -34.92 0.78
CA LYS A 34 15.23 -36.26 1.21
C LYS A 34 14.67 -36.62 2.58
N LEU A 35 14.65 -35.69 3.54
CA LEU A 35 14.08 -35.92 4.88
C LEU A 35 12.60 -36.25 4.80
N ILE A 36 11.83 -35.52 3.99
CA ILE A 36 10.41 -35.81 3.74
C ILE A 36 10.23 -37.23 3.20
N LEU A 37 10.97 -37.58 2.15
CA LEU A 37 10.84 -38.87 1.46
C LEU A 37 11.32 -40.07 2.29
N ASN A 38 12.28 -39.87 3.18
CA ASN A 38 12.83 -40.91 4.06
C ASN A 38 12.12 -40.98 5.42
N SER A 39 11.08 -40.17 5.65
CA SER A 39 10.31 -40.23 6.89
C SER A 39 9.57 -41.56 6.99
N GLN A 40 9.59 -42.17 8.18
CA GLN A 40 8.83 -43.39 8.48
C GLN A 40 7.31 -43.21 8.33
N PHE A 41 6.83 -41.95 8.36
CA PHE A 41 5.42 -41.57 8.20
C PHE A 41 5.12 -41.02 6.81
N TYR A 42 6.00 -41.24 5.82
CA TYR A 42 5.80 -40.74 4.48
C TYR A 42 4.62 -41.44 3.78
N VAL A 43 3.56 -40.68 3.51
CA VAL A 43 2.45 -41.07 2.65
C VAL A 43 2.31 -40.02 1.56
N GLU A 44 2.60 -40.38 0.31
CA GLU A 44 2.69 -39.42 -0.80
C GLU A 44 1.45 -38.53 -0.95
N GLU A 45 0.25 -39.10 -0.79
CA GLU A 45 -1.00 -38.35 -0.94
C GLU A 45 -1.23 -37.34 0.19
N GLU A 46 -0.90 -37.71 1.43
CA GLU A 46 -0.96 -36.81 2.59
C GLU A 46 0.03 -35.65 2.40
N VAL A 47 1.27 -35.94 1.98
CA VAL A 47 2.29 -34.91 1.74
C VAL A 47 1.88 -33.98 0.59
N LYS A 48 1.23 -34.48 -0.45
CA LYS A 48 0.66 -33.64 -1.52
C LYS A 48 -0.43 -32.71 -0.99
N ILE A 49 -1.36 -33.24 -0.18
CA ILE A 49 -2.44 -32.44 0.43
C ILE A 49 -1.86 -31.33 1.31
N ILE A 50 -0.87 -31.65 2.15
CA ILE A 50 -0.17 -30.67 3.00
C ILE A 50 0.50 -29.61 2.12
N LEU A 51 1.26 -30.03 1.11
CA LEU A 51 1.98 -29.10 0.23
C LEU A 51 1.02 -28.18 -0.55
N ASP A 52 -0.07 -28.71 -1.10
CA ASP A 52 -1.06 -27.90 -1.81
C ASP A 52 -1.79 -26.93 -0.88
N ARG A 53 -1.99 -27.29 0.39
CA ARG A 53 -2.52 -26.36 1.41
C ARG A 53 -1.53 -25.25 1.74
N VAL A 54 -0.28 -25.59 2.07
CA VAL A 54 0.78 -24.61 2.38
C VAL A 54 0.97 -23.61 1.23
N ILE A 55 1.03 -24.09 -0.02
CA ILE A 55 1.16 -23.22 -1.19
C ILE A 55 -0.07 -22.32 -1.36
N ARG A 56 -1.27 -22.84 -1.11
CA ARG A 56 -2.51 -22.06 -1.18
C ARG A 56 -2.53 -20.95 -0.13
N ASP A 57 -2.20 -21.28 1.11
CA ASP A 57 -2.19 -20.35 2.23
C ASP A 57 -1.19 -19.21 1.98
N ARG A 58 0.02 -19.54 1.50
CA ARG A 58 1.01 -18.52 1.09
C ARG A 58 0.47 -17.58 0.02
N LYS A 59 -0.13 -18.12 -1.05
CA LYS A 59 -0.70 -17.30 -2.13
C LYS A 59 -1.86 -16.43 -1.65
N GLU A 60 -2.67 -16.94 -0.72
CA GLU A 60 -3.77 -16.19 -0.13
C GLU A 60 -3.25 -15.04 0.73
N GLN A 61 -2.23 -15.26 1.56
CA GLN A 61 -1.57 -14.21 2.33
C GLN A 61 -0.94 -13.14 1.43
N GLU A 62 -0.24 -13.53 0.36
CA GLU A 62 0.33 -12.61 -0.62
C GLU A 62 -0.76 -11.73 -1.26
N ARG A 63 -1.87 -12.35 -1.68
CA ARG A 63 -3.03 -11.65 -2.26
C ARG A 63 -3.67 -10.67 -1.28
N ASN A 64 -3.86 -11.07 -0.02
CA ASN A 64 -4.46 -10.21 0.99
C ASN A 64 -3.55 -9.02 1.30
N THR A 65 -2.24 -9.26 1.45
CA THR A 65 -1.25 -8.19 1.66
C THR A 65 -1.23 -7.21 0.48
N GLN A 66 -1.34 -7.72 -0.75
CA GLN A 66 -1.40 -6.86 -1.93
C GLN A 66 -2.69 -6.01 -1.94
N LYS A 67 -3.84 -6.62 -1.66
CA LYS A 67 -5.12 -5.89 -1.58
C LYS A 67 -5.07 -4.79 -0.53
N GLU A 68 -4.54 -5.08 0.66
CA GLU A 68 -4.44 -4.10 1.74
C GLU A 68 -3.52 -2.92 1.36
N ARG A 69 -2.42 -3.18 0.65
CA ARG A 69 -1.56 -2.12 0.10
C ARG A 69 -2.26 -1.28 -0.96
N GLU A 70 -3.02 -1.90 -1.85
CA GLU A 70 -3.77 -1.20 -2.89
C GLU A 70 -4.90 -0.33 -2.28
N GLU A 71 -5.62 -0.85 -1.29
CA GLU A 71 -6.66 -0.11 -0.57
C GLU A 71 -6.08 1.07 0.18
N ARG A 72 -4.96 0.86 0.89
CA ARG A 72 -4.25 1.94 1.57
C ARG A 72 -3.77 3.03 0.60
N SER A 73 -3.17 2.64 -0.52
CA SER A 73 -2.72 3.59 -1.54
C SER A 73 -3.88 4.38 -2.16
N LYS A 74 -5.03 3.75 -2.39
CA LYS A 74 -6.24 4.43 -2.85
C LYS A 74 -6.77 5.42 -1.81
N GLN A 75 -6.74 5.06 -0.54
CA GLN A 75 -7.18 5.94 0.54
C GLN A 75 -6.26 7.16 0.67
N GLU A 76 -4.94 6.94 0.71
CA GLU A 76 -3.94 8.02 0.74
C GLU A 76 -4.07 8.94 -0.48
N GLY A 77 -4.35 8.39 -1.66
CA GLY A 77 -4.62 9.17 -2.87
C GLY A 77 -5.85 10.06 -2.77
N LYS A 78 -6.96 9.53 -2.25
CA LYS A 78 -8.20 10.31 -2.03
C LYS A 78 -7.99 11.41 -1.00
N GLU A 79 -7.31 11.12 0.11
CA GLU A 79 -7.01 12.12 1.14
C GLU A 79 -6.12 13.25 0.57
N MET A 80 -5.15 12.92 -0.27
CA MET A 80 -4.32 13.92 -0.95
C MET A 80 -5.12 14.78 -1.92
N GLU A 81 -6.01 14.18 -2.72
CA GLU A 81 -6.88 14.89 -3.65
C GLU A 81 -7.85 15.83 -2.92
N GLU A 82 -8.46 15.38 -1.82
CA GLU A 82 -9.35 16.20 -0.99
C GLU A 82 -8.61 17.40 -0.39
N ARG A 83 -7.37 17.19 0.09
CA ARG A 83 -6.53 18.27 0.62
C ARG A 83 -6.19 19.29 -0.47
N MET A 84 -5.79 18.85 -1.66
CA MET A 84 -5.51 19.75 -2.78
C MET A 84 -6.77 20.52 -3.20
N ALA A 85 -7.93 19.88 -3.23
CA ALA A 85 -9.20 20.53 -3.55
C ALA A 85 -9.61 21.56 -2.48
N GLN A 86 -9.35 21.29 -1.20
CA GLN A 86 -9.58 22.25 -0.12
C GLN A 86 -8.65 23.46 -0.23
N GLU A 87 -7.37 23.23 -0.48
CA GLU A 87 -6.36 24.28 -0.63
C GLU A 87 -6.67 25.17 -1.85
N ALA A 88 -7.04 24.57 -2.98
CA ALA A 88 -7.48 25.31 -4.17
C ALA A 88 -8.71 26.20 -3.88
N ARG A 89 -9.70 25.69 -3.15
CA ARG A 89 -10.88 26.49 -2.74
C ARG A 89 -10.50 27.64 -1.81
N GLN A 90 -9.59 27.42 -0.86
CA GLN A 90 -9.13 28.48 0.02
C GLN A 90 -8.39 29.57 -0.76
N HIS A 91 -7.51 29.17 -1.67
CA HIS A 91 -6.78 30.10 -2.52
C HIS A 91 -7.71 30.93 -3.41
N GLU A 92 -8.75 30.32 -3.99
CA GLU A 92 -9.76 31.05 -4.77
C GLU A 92 -10.51 32.10 -3.92
N LEU A 93 -10.92 31.73 -2.71
CA LEU A 93 -11.60 32.65 -1.78
C LEU A 93 -10.68 33.82 -1.37
N GLU A 94 -9.40 33.56 -1.15
CA GLU A 94 -8.41 34.58 -0.80
C GLU A 94 -8.22 35.58 -1.94
N LEU A 95 -8.07 35.10 -3.18
CA LEU A 95 -7.97 35.94 -4.37
C LEU A 95 -9.22 36.83 -4.52
N ARG A 96 -10.42 36.26 -4.35
CA ARG A 96 -11.66 37.02 -4.47
C ARG A 96 -11.81 38.09 -3.39
N LYS A 97 -11.37 37.80 -2.16
CA LYS A 97 -11.34 38.79 -1.07
C LYS A 97 -10.38 39.94 -1.39
N LEU A 98 -9.21 39.63 -1.96
CA LEU A 98 -8.24 40.63 -2.38
C LEU A 98 -8.80 41.52 -3.50
N GLU A 99 -9.46 40.93 -4.50
CA GLU A 99 -10.11 41.69 -5.59
C GLU A 99 -11.18 42.65 -5.06
N LEU A 100 -12.07 42.18 -4.19
CA LEU A 100 -13.09 43.02 -3.56
C LEU A 100 -12.48 44.15 -2.72
N SER A 101 -11.36 43.91 -2.05
CA SER A 101 -10.67 44.94 -1.27
C SER A 101 -10.03 46.02 -2.15
N GLN A 102 -9.55 45.67 -3.34
CA GLN A 102 -9.03 46.62 -4.32
C GLN A 102 -10.16 47.46 -4.94
N GLN A 103 -11.30 46.84 -5.25
CA GLN A 103 -12.48 47.54 -5.78
C GLN A 103 -13.12 48.53 -4.78
N ASN A 104 -12.99 48.27 -3.48
CA ASN A 104 -13.54 49.13 -2.43
C ASN A 104 -12.55 50.17 -1.90
N GLN A 105 -11.39 50.39 -2.54
CA GLN A 105 -10.59 51.57 -2.24
C GLN A 105 -11.34 52.82 -2.71
N PRO A 106 -11.61 53.81 -1.83
CA PRO A 106 -12.20 55.07 -2.25
C PRO A 106 -11.23 55.74 -3.23
N LEU A 107 -11.72 56.07 -4.43
CA LEU A 107 -11.08 57.00 -5.34
C LEU A 107 -10.83 58.30 -4.55
N SER A 108 -9.61 58.52 -4.09
CA SER A 108 -9.18 59.82 -3.58
C SER A 108 -9.31 60.80 -4.73
N ASP A 109 -10.39 61.57 -4.68
CA ASP A 109 -10.81 62.52 -5.69
C ASP A 109 -9.67 63.51 -5.99
N GLU A 110 -9.15 63.45 -7.22
CA GLU A 110 -8.08 64.31 -7.72
C GLU A 110 -8.59 65.73 -8.08
N SER A 111 -9.79 66.15 -7.65
CA SER A 111 -10.40 67.40 -8.08
C SER A 111 -10.65 68.39 -6.93
N GLY A 112 -9.59 69.08 -6.52
CA GLY A 112 -9.65 70.19 -5.57
C GLY A 112 -9.08 71.52 -6.09
N ARG A 113 -9.05 71.76 -7.42
CA ARG A 113 -8.78 73.12 -7.94
C ARG A 113 -9.97 74.03 -7.65
N ARG A 114 -9.78 75.02 -6.79
CA ARG A 114 -10.41 76.34 -6.96
C ARG A 114 -9.37 77.44 -6.80
N VAL A 115 -9.23 78.18 -7.89
CA VAL A 115 -8.47 79.42 -8.09
C VAL A 115 -9.24 80.61 -7.49
N GLU A 116 -8.50 81.44 -6.74
CA GLU A 116 -8.60 82.92 -6.50
C GLU A 116 -9.95 83.52 -6.01
N ILE A 117 -10.11 84.69 -5.36
CA ILE A 117 -9.38 85.98 -5.23
C ILE A 117 -9.96 86.64 -3.93
N GLY A 118 -9.21 87.23 -2.99
CA GLY A 118 -8.84 88.66 -2.99
C GLY A 118 -9.09 89.35 -1.64
N THR A 119 -8.17 90.22 -1.20
CA THR A 119 -8.41 91.34 -0.26
C THR A 119 -7.61 92.52 -0.77
#